data_AF-A0A8I1MKC0-F1
#
_entry.id   AF-A0A8I1MKC0-F1
#
_cell.length_a   1.000
_cell.length_b   1.000
_cell.length_c   1.000
_cell.angle_alpha   90.00
_cell.angle_beta   90.00
_cell.angle_gamma   90.00
#
_symmetry.space_group_name_H-M   'P 1'
#
loop_
_entity.id
_entity.type
_entity.pdbx_description
1 polymer ?
#
loop_
_entity_poly.entity_id
_entity_poly.type
_entity_poly.pdbx_seq_one_letter_code
_entity_poly.pdbx_strand_id
1 'polypeptide(L)'
;MKKYLPLVLAIPLLAGGARAQTYTWTGAVDSNWQTAGNWSPSLAPSNTTITNGRINVNNGAASTLLYTSAEGSTVISGTTRGLVIASGTNGSMEITGGTFSTNLATTGDIVGNGVNTGVLTVSGGSFIGSNNGGLTLNLGGTGSGTLNVSSGSASVTSLTLGGAVGAGSSTVNLTGGTLLASSIRTFGSTSTFNFDGGTLRARFASTTFMTGLTRANVGNGGARIDTNGVDITISQALLHSNGPGANAMDGGLVKESSGTLILSGVNSFTGDTVVNAGRLTLASTGQLFFDYNGGEFNSISGAGLLTLQGTFLFDLTGAAAGTYTIIDSSILPDTTIASTFAVANSGWTETSGVWTSADGLSSFSELNGQLTISVPEPGAAALLALGSGLVFLVHRSRRAVLGA
;
A
#
# COMPACT_ATOMS: atom_id res chain seq x y z
N MET A 1 59.14 -8.01 -65.97
CA MET A 1 58.71 -7.84 -64.57
C MET A 1 57.19 -7.97 -64.49
N LYS A 2 56.67 -9.14 -64.14
CA LYS A 2 55.23 -9.37 -63.91
C LYS A 2 54.95 -9.07 -62.44
N LYS A 3 54.10 -8.07 -62.15
CA LYS A 3 53.67 -7.73 -60.79
C LYS A 3 52.61 -8.74 -60.33
N TYR A 4 52.87 -9.41 -59.22
CA TYR A 4 51.91 -10.27 -58.52
C TYR A 4 51.02 -9.39 -57.64
N LEU A 5 49.70 -9.53 -57.79
CA LEU A 5 48.70 -8.94 -56.90
C LEU A 5 48.37 -9.99 -55.83
N PRO A 6 48.49 -9.70 -54.52
CA PRO A 6 48.16 -10.69 -53.50
C PRO A 6 46.64 -10.80 -53.35
N LEU A 7 46.14 -12.03 -53.45
CA LEU A 7 44.76 -12.40 -53.14
C LEU A 7 44.57 -12.30 -51.62
N VAL A 8 43.85 -11.29 -51.15
CA VAL A 8 43.43 -11.18 -49.74
C VAL A 8 42.27 -12.13 -49.53
N LEU A 9 42.54 -13.24 -48.84
CA LEU A 9 41.52 -14.20 -48.41
C LEU A 9 40.75 -13.59 -47.23
N ALA A 10 39.52 -13.11 -47.47
CA ALA A 10 38.63 -12.69 -46.41
C ALA A 10 38.15 -13.93 -45.63
N ILE A 11 38.66 -14.12 -44.42
CA ILE A 11 38.15 -15.12 -43.47
C ILE A 11 36.83 -14.55 -42.92
N PRO A 12 35.66 -15.16 -43.18
CA PRO A 12 34.43 -14.73 -42.55
C PRO A 12 34.57 -14.98 -41.05
N LEU A 13 34.53 -13.89 -40.27
CA LEU A 13 34.38 -13.96 -38.83
C LEU A 13 33.01 -14.57 -38.55
N LEU A 14 32.97 -15.88 -38.28
CA LEU A 14 31.78 -16.55 -37.78
C LEU A 14 31.38 -15.85 -36.48
N ALA A 15 30.27 -15.13 -36.51
CA ALA A 15 29.63 -14.59 -35.31
C ALA A 15 29.28 -15.78 -34.42
N GLY A 16 30.12 -16.02 -33.40
CA GLY A 16 29.83 -16.97 -32.34
C GLY A 16 28.49 -16.59 -31.73
N GLY A 17 27.56 -17.55 -31.66
CA GLY A 17 26.23 -17.33 -31.11
C GLY A 17 26.30 -16.60 -29.78
N ALA A 18 25.54 -15.51 -29.64
CA ALA A 18 25.52 -14.69 -28.44
C ALA A 18 25.16 -15.55 -27.22
N ARG A 19 26.16 -15.93 -26.42
CA ARG A 19 25.93 -16.59 -25.14
C ARG A 19 25.28 -15.58 -24.20
N ALA A 20 24.35 -16.04 -23.37
CA ALA A 20 23.71 -15.18 -22.38
C ALA A 20 24.78 -14.57 -21.45
N GLN A 21 24.88 -13.25 -21.42
CA GLN A 21 25.92 -12.56 -20.65
C GLN A 21 25.40 -12.31 -19.24
N THR A 22 25.95 -13.05 -18.27
CA THR A 22 25.67 -12.81 -16.85
C THR A 22 26.77 -11.95 -16.26
N TYR A 23 26.37 -10.80 -15.72
CA TYR A 23 27.23 -9.95 -14.91
C TYR A 23 26.85 -10.14 -13.46
N THR A 24 27.78 -10.63 -12.65
CA THR A 24 27.56 -10.83 -11.22
C THR A 24 28.24 -9.73 -10.45
N TRP A 25 27.47 -8.88 -9.81
CA TRP A 25 27.96 -7.90 -8.86
C TRP A 25 28.44 -8.62 -7.60
N THR A 26 29.72 -8.41 -7.28
CA THR A 26 30.39 -8.88 -6.06
C THR A 26 30.56 -7.75 -5.04
N GLY A 27 30.60 -6.49 -5.50
CA GLY A 27 30.81 -5.31 -4.64
C GLY A 27 32.19 -5.24 -3.98
N ALA A 28 33.19 -5.90 -4.57
CA ALA A 28 34.50 -6.14 -3.94
C ALA A 28 35.39 -4.90 -3.75
N VAL A 29 35.13 -3.81 -4.49
CA VAL A 29 35.92 -2.56 -4.46
C VAL A 29 35.12 -1.43 -3.83
N ASP A 30 33.96 -1.10 -4.38
CA ASP A 30 33.11 0.02 -3.96
C ASP A 30 31.65 -0.17 -4.44
N SER A 31 30.80 0.85 -4.29
CA SER A 31 29.38 0.80 -4.70
C SER A 31 29.13 1.20 -6.17
N ASN A 32 30.17 1.59 -6.91
CA ASN A 32 30.02 2.19 -8.23
C ASN A 32 29.81 1.14 -9.32
N TRP A 33 28.70 1.25 -10.05
CA TRP A 33 28.36 0.44 -11.21
C TRP A 33 29.50 0.32 -12.24
N GLN A 34 30.28 1.38 -12.46
CA GLN A 34 31.29 1.42 -13.51
C GLN A 34 32.64 0.82 -13.10
N THR A 35 32.86 0.55 -11.81
CA THR A 35 34.11 -0.05 -11.32
C THR A 35 34.16 -1.53 -11.71
N ALA A 36 34.94 -1.87 -12.74
CA ALA A 36 35.05 -3.23 -13.29
C ALA A 36 35.37 -4.31 -12.23
N GLY A 37 36.19 -3.98 -11.23
CA GLY A 37 36.55 -4.89 -10.13
C GLY A 37 35.39 -5.31 -9.23
N ASN A 38 34.23 -4.64 -9.30
CA ASN A 38 33.02 -5.05 -8.59
C ASN A 38 32.22 -6.13 -9.34
N TRP A 39 32.62 -6.51 -10.55
CA TRP A 39 31.88 -7.42 -11.40
C TRP A 39 32.63 -8.74 -11.63
N SER A 40 31.88 -9.81 -11.83
CA SER A 40 32.35 -11.06 -12.37
C SER A 40 31.57 -11.37 -13.66
N PRO A 41 32.23 -11.41 -14.84
CA PRO A 41 33.65 -11.11 -15.05
C PRO A 41 33.99 -9.64 -14.70
N SER A 42 35.28 -9.34 -14.48
CA SER A 42 35.80 -8.00 -14.11
C SER A 42 35.62 -6.97 -15.24
N LEU A 43 34.36 -6.65 -15.53
CA LEU A 43 33.88 -5.83 -16.61
C LEU A 43 32.50 -5.30 -16.21
N ALA A 44 32.40 -3.97 -16.10
CA ALA A 44 31.12 -3.33 -15.86
C ALA A 44 30.17 -3.54 -17.05
N PRO A 45 28.87 -3.81 -16.80
CA PRO A 45 27.89 -3.90 -17.87
C PRO A 45 27.70 -2.56 -18.59
N SER A 46 27.44 -2.61 -19.90
CA SER A 46 27.19 -1.40 -20.68
C SER A 46 25.92 -0.68 -20.23
N ASN A 47 25.95 0.64 -20.27
CA ASN A 47 24.82 1.53 -19.95
C ASN A 47 23.86 1.70 -21.14
N THR A 48 23.51 0.58 -21.80
CA THR A 48 22.62 0.53 -22.97
C THR A 48 21.78 -0.74 -22.93
N THR A 49 21.34 -1.26 -24.08
CA THR A 49 20.64 -2.54 -24.14
C THR A 49 21.63 -3.71 -24.10
N ILE A 50 21.50 -4.56 -23.09
CA ILE A 50 22.21 -5.83 -22.96
C ILE A 50 21.27 -6.94 -23.41
N THR A 51 21.54 -7.54 -24.57
CA THR A 51 20.71 -8.60 -25.17
C THR A 51 21.10 -9.97 -24.63
N ASN A 52 20.11 -10.77 -24.27
CA ASN A 52 20.28 -12.03 -23.53
C ASN A 52 21.12 -11.85 -22.25
N GLY A 53 20.98 -10.70 -21.60
CA GLY A 53 21.73 -10.34 -20.41
C GLY A 53 21.10 -10.81 -19.11
N ARG A 54 21.90 -10.81 -18.04
CA ARG A 54 21.44 -10.89 -16.66
C ARG A 54 22.36 -10.10 -15.73
N ILE A 55 21.77 -9.34 -14.81
CA ILE A 55 22.44 -8.74 -13.66
C ILE A 55 22.12 -9.60 -12.44
N ASN A 56 23.14 -10.25 -11.90
CA ASN A 56 23.07 -10.95 -10.61
C ASN A 56 23.69 -10.06 -9.53
N VAL A 57 22.99 -9.84 -8.43
CA VAL A 57 23.48 -9.01 -7.32
C VAL A 57 23.67 -9.90 -6.09
N ASN A 58 24.91 -10.31 -5.84
CA ASN A 58 25.31 -11.30 -4.82
C ASN A 58 26.45 -10.74 -3.94
N ASN A 59 26.16 -9.69 -3.16
CA ASN A 59 27.13 -8.85 -2.43
C ASN A 59 26.84 -8.78 -0.91
N GLY A 60 26.46 -9.89 -0.29
CA GLY A 60 25.76 -9.93 0.99
C GLY A 60 26.38 -9.27 2.24
N ALA A 61 27.63 -8.82 2.18
CA ALA A 61 28.28 -8.00 3.20
C ALA A 61 29.32 -7.04 2.60
N ALA A 62 29.18 -6.72 1.31
CA ALA A 62 30.04 -5.81 0.56
C ALA A 62 29.20 -4.65 0.00
N SER A 63 29.82 -3.71 -0.70
CA SER A 63 29.19 -2.49 -1.19
C SER A 63 27.88 -2.73 -1.97
N THR A 64 26.80 -2.03 -1.60
CA THR A 64 25.53 -2.02 -2.34
C THR A 64 25.77 -1.65 -3.80
N LEU A 65 25.08 -2.29 -4.74
CA LEU A 65 25.12 -1.88 -6.14
C LEU A 65 24.36 -0.56 -6.31
N LEU A 66 25.07 0.53 -6.57
CA LEU A 66 24.47 1.84 -6.79
C LEU A 66 24.30 2.11 -8.29
N TYR A 67 23.06 2.29 -8.73
CA TYR A 67 22.70 2.76 -10.06
C TYR A 67 22.24 4.22 -9.98
N THR A 68 22.88 5.10 -10.75
CA THR A 68 22.72 6.55 -10.62
C THR A 68 22.27 7.18 -11.95
N SER A 69 22.09 8.49 -11.97
CA SER A 69 21.84 9.23 -13.21
C SER A 69 23.03 9.19 -14.18
N ALA A 70 24.24 8.87 -13.73
CA ALA A 70 25.41 8.74 -14.61
C ALA A 70 25.26 7.58 -15.59
N GLU A 71 24.49 6.54 -15.23
CA GLU A 71 24.21 5.41 -16.11
C GLU A 71 23.17 5.73 -17.20
N GLY A 72 22.41 6.82 -17.07
CA GLY A 72 21.38 7.18 -18.05
C GLY A 72 20.26 6.14 -18.14
N SER A 73 20.37 5.19 -19.08
CA SER A 73 19.40 4.10 -19.23
C SER A 73 20.04 2.77 -19.61
N THR A 74 19.74 1.73 -18.84
CA THR A 74 20.18 0.35 -19.08
C THR A 74 18.96 -0.55 -19.26
N VAL A 75 18.96 -1.36 -20.32
CA VAL A 75 17.89 -2.32 -20.60
C VAL A 75 18.47 -3.73 -20.67
N ILE A 76 18.08 -4.59 -19.74
CA ILE A 76 18.40 -6.01 -19.79
C ILE A 76 17.29 -6.73 -20.55
N SER A 77 17.57 -7.19 -21.77
CA SER A 77 16.60 -7.93 -22.58
C SER A 77 16.98 -9.39 -22.72
N GLY A 78 16.00 -10.28 -22.87
CA GLY A 78 16.25 -11.70 -23.08
C GLY A 78 15.04 -12.59 -22.83
N THR A 79 15.26 -13.91 -22.85
CA THR A 79 14.20 -14.89 -22.57
C THR A 79 14.09 -15.27 -21.10
N THR A 80 15.18 -15.12 -20.32
CA THR A 80 15.23 -15.47 -18.89
C THR A 80 15.21 -14.23 -17.99
N ARG A 81 15.43 -14.40 -16.68
CA ARG A 81 15.52 -13.29 -15.71
C ARG A 81 16.58 -12.25 -16.08
N GLY A 82 16.22 -10.97 -15.99
CA GLY A 82 17.11 -9.85 -16.26
C GLY A 82 17.81 -9.33 -15.01
N LEU A 83 17.09 -9.29 -13.90
CA LEU A 83 17.61 -8.91 -12.59
C LEU A 83 17.35 -10.04 -11.57
N VAL A 84 18.41 -10.42 -10.88
CA VAL A 84 18.38 -11.41 -9.81
C VAL A 84 19.17 -10.88 -8.63
N ILE A 85 18.49 -10.50 -7.56
CA ILE A 85 19.13 -10.08 -6.32
C ILE A 85 19.07 -11.22 -5.30
N ALA A 86 20.22 -11.49 -4.69
CA ALA A 86 20.40 -12.46 -3.62
C ALA A 86 20.10 -13.92 -4.01
N SER A 87 20.74 -14.42 -5.06
CA SER A 87 20.68 -15.83 -5.46
C SER A 87 22.04 -16.49 -5.28
N GLY A 88 22.33 -16.90 -4.05
CA GLY A 88 23.56 -17.58 -3.63
C GLY A 88 24.10 -16.99 -2.33
N THR A 89 24.15 -15.67 -2.25
CA THR A 89 24.47 -14.89 -1.04
C THR A 89 23.43 -13.78 -0.89
N ASN A 90 23.45 -13.02 0.22
CA ASN A 90 22.61 -11.82 0.31
C ASN A 90 22.96 -10.81 -0.81
N GLY A 91 22.05 -9.90 -1.11
CA GLY A 91 22.25 -8.94 -2.20
C GLY A 91 21.48 -7.64 -2.00
N SER A 92 22.08 -6.53 -2.40
CA SER A 92 21.47 -5.20 -2.31
C SER A 92 21.79 -4.35 -3.53
N MET A 93 20.75 -3.76 -4.13
CA MET A 93 20.83 -2.77 -5.19
C MET A 93 20.01 -1.53 -4.82
N GLU A 94 20.54 -0.35 -5.11
CA GLU A 94 19.86 0.93 -4.95
C GLU A 94 19.89 1.72 -6.27
N ILE A 95 18.71 2.16 -6.71
CA ILE A 95 18.53 3.06 -7.85
C ILE A 95 18.24 4.45 -7.29
N THR A 96 19.20 5.37 -7.50
CA THR A 96 19.11 6.78 -7.09
C THR A 96 18.83 7.71 -8.26
N GLY A 97 19.02 7.25 -9.50
CA GLY A 97 18.81 8.02 -10.72
C GLY A 97 18.80 7.13 -11.97
N GLY A 98 18.60 7.72 -13.14
CA GLY A 98 18.57 6.99 -14.41
C GLY A 98 17.38 6.05 -14.55
N THR A 99 17.42 5.16 -15.55
CA THR A 99 16.39 4.14 -15.80
C THR A 99 17.01 2.76 -15.95
N PHE A 100 16.76 1.88 -14.99
CA PHE A 100 17.10 0.47 -15.09
C PHE A 100 15.85 -0.33 -15.48
N SER A 101 15.88 -1.01 -16.62
CA SER A 101 14.75 -1.77 -17.14
C SER A 101 15.11 -3.21 -17.46
N THR A 102 14.16 -4.12 -17.25
CA THR A 102 14.22 -5.51 -17.71
C THR A 102 13.08 -5.77 -18.70
N ASN A 103 13.44 -6.40 -19.83
CA ASN A 103 12.55 -6.72 -20.94
C ASN A 103 12.67 -8.23 -21.27
N LEU A 104 11.95 -9.05 -20.50
CA LEU A 104 12.09 -10.51 -20.41
C LEU A 104 10.92 -11.28 -21.03
N ALA A 105 11.15 -12.31 -21.82
CA ALA A 105 10.03 -13.00 -22.50
C ALA A 105 9.10 -13.80 -21.56
N THR A 106 9.64 -14.54 -20.59
CA THR A 106 8.85 -15.56 -19.85
C THR A 106 9.00 -15.57 -18.33
N THR A 107 10.13 -15.16 -17.78
CA THR A 107 10.42 -15.32 -16.34
C THR A 107 10.74 -13.99 -15.68
N GLY A 108 10.09 -13.71 -14.54
CA GLY A 108 10.21 -12.45 -13.83
C GLY A 108 11.49 -12.29 -13.05
N ASP A 109 11.81 -11.04 -12.75
CA ASP A 109 12.91 -10.68 -11.86
C ASP A 109 12.67 -11.19 -10.45
N ILE A 110 13.77 -11.36 -9.70
CA ILE A 110 13.69 -11.80 -8.31
C ILE A 110 14.51 -10.92 -7.39
N VAL A 111 13.97 -10.69 -6.20
CA VAL A 111 14.66 -10.04 -5.08
C VAL A 111 14.51 -10.94 -3.87
N GLY A 112 15.58 -11.62 -3.49
CA GLY A 112 15.57 -12.66 -2.46
C GLY A 112 15.30 -14.03 -3.04
N ASN A 113 16.14 -15.01 -2.68
CA ASN A 113 16.01 -16.39 -3.12
C ASN A 113 16.63 -17.38 -2.11
N GLY A 114 15.90 -18.45 -1.80
CA GLY A 114 16.34 -19.51 -0.90
C GLY A 114 16.41 -19.00 0.54
N VAL A 115 17.61 -19.03 1.12
CA VAL A 115 17.89 -18.55 2.49
C VAL A 115 18.39 -17.11 2.53
N ASN A 116 18.57 -16.49 1.36
CA ASN A 116 19.25 -15.21 1.24
C ASN A 116 18.28 -14.03 1.35
N THR A 117 18.81 -12.90 1.80
CA THR A 117 18.11 -11.62 1.87
C THR A 117 18.46 -10.76 0.66
N GLY A 118 17.45 -10.41 -0.13
CA GLY A 118 17.55 -9.49 -1.25
C GLY A 118 16.85 -8.16 -0.96
N VAL A 119 17.51 -7.06 -1.30
CA VAL A 119 16.94 -5.71 -1.18
C VAL A 119 17.07 -4.98 -2.51
N LEU A 120 15.96 -4.44 -2.99
CA LEU A 120 15.91 -3.45 -4.06
C LEU A 120 15.36 -2.15 -3.49
N THR A 121 16.14 -1.08 -3.55
CA THR A 121 15.72 0.26 -3.14
C THR A 121 15.62 1.16 -4.36
N VAL A 122 14.49 1.84 -4.51
CA VAL A 122 14.27 2.92 -5.47
C VAL A 122 14.12 4.20 -4.65
N SER A 123 15.24 4.92 -4.53
CA SER A 123 15.35 6.20 -3.80
C SER A 123 15.49 7.39 -4.76
N GLY A 124 15.40 7.12 -6.07
CA GLY A 124 15.28 8.05 -7.18
C GLY A 124 15.19 7.27 -8.50
N GLY A 125 15.26 7.96 -9.63
CA GLY A 125 15.24 7.32 -10.95
C GLY A 125 14.03 6.42 -11.21
N SER A 126 14.21 5.43 -12.09
CA SER A 126 13.16 4.50 -12.50
C SER A 126 13.65 3.06 -12.59
N PHE A 127 12.94 2.15 -11.90
CA PHE A 127 12.98 0.71 -12.14
C PHE A 127 11.79 0.30 -13.01
N ILE A 128 12.03 -0.44 -14.09
CA ILE A 128 10.98 -0.93 -14.99
C ILE A 128 11.14 -2.44 -15.24
N GLY A 129 10.43 -3.25 -14.46
CA GLY A 129 10.26 -4.69 -14.67
C GLY A 129 9.13 -4.98 -15.67
N SER A 130 9.38 -4.71 -16.95
CA SER A 130 8.31 -4.43 -17.94
C SER A 130 7.52 -5.64 -18.48
N ASN A 131 7.82 -6.89 -18.09
CA ASN A 131 7.33 -8.04 -18.88
C ASN A 131 6.55 -9.11 -18.09
N ASN A 132 5.93 -10.06 -18.82
CA ASN A 132 5.00 -11.12 -18.36
C ASN A 132 5.37 -11.84 -17.06
N GLY A 133 6.65 -11.91 -16.73
CA GLY A 133 7.12 -12.59 -15.53
C GLY A 133 6.96 -11.81 -14.21
N GLY A 134 6.80 -10.48 -14.27
CA GLY A 134 6.69 -9.63 -13.08
C GLY A 134 7.95 -9.56 -12.23
N LEU A 135 7.77 -9.13 -10.98
CA LEU A 135 8.78 -9.13 -9.92
C LEU A 135 8.31 -10.06 -8.80
N THR A 136 9.17 -10.99 -8.39
CA THR A 136 8.94 -11.83 -7.20
C THR A 136 9.90 -11.43 -6.09
N LEU A 137 9.35 -11.01 -4.96
CA LEU A 137 10.08 -10.88 -3.71
C LEU A 137 10.10 -12.26 -3.07
N ASN A 138 11.29 -12.76 -2.76
CA ASN A 138 11.53 -14.08 -2.20
C ASN A 138 10.93 -15.22 -3.02
N LEU A 139 11.72 -15.83 -3.92
CA LEU A 139 11.26 -16.96 -4.75
C LEU A 139 10.98 -18.27 -3.96
N GLY A 140 11.33 -18.35 -2.67
CA GLY A 140 11.09 -19.51 -1.82
C GLY A 140 12.21 -19.72 -0.79
N GLY A 141 11.97 -20.57 0.19
CA GLY A 141 12.90 -20.83 1.31
C GLY A 141 12.64 -19.94 2.54
N THR A 142 13.66 -19.76 3.39
CA THR A 142 13.57 -19.00 4.66
C THR A 142 14.18 -17.59 4.58
N GLY A 143 14.66 -17.19 3.40
CA GLY A 143 15.24 -15.88 3.14
C GLY A 143 14.21 -14.75 3.12
N SER A 144 14.61 -13.59 2.62
CA SER A 144 13.71 -12.44 2.52
C SER A 144 13.90 -11.64 1.23
N GLY A 145 12.81 -11.00 0.79
CA GLY A 145 12.81 -10.10 -0.37
C GLY A 145 12.18 -8.77 0.00
N THR A 146 12.91 -7.68 -0.18
CA THR A 146 12.42 -6.34 0.17
C THR A 146 12.48 -5.41 -1.04
N LEU A 147 11.35 -4.74 -1.31
CA LEU A 147 11.28 -3.60 -2.23
C LEU A 147 11.01 -2.34 -1.42
N ASN A 148 11.92 -1.36 -1.48
CA ASN A 148 11.72 -0.03 -0.94
C ASN A 148 11.50 0.95 -2.08
N VAL A 149 10.43 1.74 -2.02
CA VAL A 149 10.19 2.87 -2.91
C VAL A 149 10.00 4.10 -2.03
N SER A 150 11.07 4.88 -1.87
CA SER A 150 11.08 6.10 -1.05
C SER A 150 11.04 7.36 -1.91
N SER A 151 11.50 7.26 -3.16
CA SER A 151 11.39 8.31 -4.17
C SER A 151 11.49 7.67 -5.57
N GLY A 152 11.29 8.43 -6.64
CA GLY A 152 11.32 7.89 -8.00
C GLY A 152 10.14 6.94 -8.32
N SER A 153 10.36 6.01 -9.25
CA SER A 153 9.30 5.12 -9.74
C SER A 153 9.73 3.67 -9.90
N ALA A 154 8.92 2.73 -9.42
CA ALA A 154 9.02 1.31 -9.74
C ALA A 154 7.82 0.87 -10.57
N SER A 155 8.03 0.26 -11.73
CA SER A 155 6.96 -0.27 -12.59
C SER A 155 7.12 -1.76 -12.81
N VAL A 156 6.10 -2.54 -12.48
CA VAL A 156 6.08 -4.00 -12.64
C VAL A 156 4.74 -4.47 -13.19
N THR A 157 4.74 -5.60 -13.90
CA THR A 157 3.48 -6.20 -14.38
C THR A 157 2.70 -6.84 -13.25
N SER A 158 3.29 -7.82 -12.57
CA SER A 158 2.79 -8.39 -11.32
C SER A 158 3.85 -8.31 -10.24
N LEU A 159 3.45 -7.94 -9.03
CA LEU A 159 4.30 -8.03 -7.85
C LEU A 159 3.86 -9.22 -7.00
N THR A 160 4.74 -10.19 -6.84
CA THR A 160 4.51 -11.38 -6.02
C THR A 160 5.34 -11.28 -4.74
N LEU A 161 4.68 -11.27 -3.58
CA LEU A 161 5.32 -11.28 -2.27
C LEU A 161 5.37 -12.71 -1.76
N GLY A 162 6.43 -13.44 -2.08
CA GLY A 162 6.64 -14.82 -1.68
C GLY A 162 6.43 -15.83 -2.80
N GLY A 163 7.35 -16.79 -2.87
CA GLY A 163 7.26 -17.97 -3.71
C GLY A 163 6.36 -19.04 -3.11
N ALA A 164 6.10 -20.09 -3.90
CA ALA A 164 5.08 -21.11 -3.61
C ALA A 164 5.31 -21.94 -2.33
N VAL A 165 6.51 -21.91 -1.72
CA VAL A 165 6.87 -22.70 -0.54
C VAL A 165 7.98 -22.03 0.30
N GLY A 166 7.78 -21.88 1.62
CA GLY A 166 8.84 -21.54 2.58
C GLY A 166 8.43 -20.55 3.68
N ALA A 167 9.13 -20.60 4.83
CA ALA A 167 8.88 -19.72 5.98
C ALA A 167 9.56 -18.33 5.87
N GLY A 168 9.96 -17.93 4.67
CA GLY A 168 10.59 -16.64 4.42
C GLY A 168 9.61 -15.47 4.51
N SER A 169 10.14 -14.26 4.31
CA SER A 169 9.36 -13.03 4.32
C SER A 169 9.51 -12.22 3.04
N SER A 170 8.51 -11.40 2.75
CA SER A 170 8.50 -10.45 1.64
C SER A 170 7.89 -9.14 2.11
N THR A 171 8.60 -8.04 1.88
CA THR A 171 8.19 -6.71 2.34
C THR A 171 8.23 -5.71 1.20
N VAL A 172 7.16 -4.94 1.06
CA VAL A 172 7.14 -3.73 0.24
C VAL A 172 6.99 -2.53 1.18
N ASN A 173 7.90 -1.57 1.07
CA ASN A 173 7.81 -0.29 1.79
C ASN A 173 7.59 0.82 0.76
N LEU A 174 6.40 1.41 0.77
CA LEU A 174 6.00 2.49 -0.12
C LEU A 174 5.92 3.80 0.68
N THR A 175 7.09 4.33 1.03
CA THR A 175 7.25 5.53 1.88
C THR A 175 7.25 6.84 1.07
N GLY A 176 7.32 6.74 -0.25
CA GLY A 176 7.26 7.86 -1.19
C GLY A 176 7.22 7.36 -2.63
N GLY A 177 7.49 8.24 -3.59
CA GLY A 177 7.55 7.87 -5.01
C GLY A 177 6.27 7.20 -5.55
N THR A 178 6.42 6.38 -6.59
CA THR A 178 5.30 5.66 -7.22
C THR A 178 5.66 4.20 -7.51
N LEU A 179 4.77 3.28 -7.10
CA LEU A 179 4.76 1.90 -7.55
C LEU A 179 3.61 1.69 -8.53
N LEU A 180 3.93 1.44 -9.80
CA LEU A 180 2.97 1.07 -10.84
C LEU A 180 2.90 -0.46 -10.98
N ALA A 181 1.74 -1.07 -10.73
CA ALA A 181 1.53 -2.52 -10.80
C ALA A 181 0.20 -2.89 -11.49
N SER A 182 0.05 -4.13 -11.97
CA SER A 182 -1.27 -4.66 -12.41
C SER A 182 -1.91 -5.63 -11.43
N SER A 183 -1.10 -6.23 -10.56
CA SER A 183 -1.57 -7.08 -9.47
C SER A 183 -0.51 -7.19 -8.37
N ILE A 184 -0.94 -7.27 -7.12
CA ILE A 184 -0.12 -7.52 -5.94
C ILE A 184 -0.72 -8.72 -5.21
N ARG A 185 0.08 -9.78 -5.04
CA ARG A 185 -0.38 -11.08 -4.53
C ARG A 185 0.74 -11.81 -3.80
N THR A 186 0.41 -12.90 -3.12
CA THR A 186 1.37 -13.81 -2.45
C THR A 186 1.11 -15.26 -2.86
N PHE A 187 2.10 -16.14 -2.67
CA PHE A 187 1.99 -17.59 -2.89
C PHE A 187 2.45 -18.47 -1.72
N GLY A 188 2.64 -17.93 -0.51
CA GLY A 188 2.89 -18.78 0.68
C GLY A 188 4.06 -18.40 1.58
N SER A 189 4.42 -17.11 1.63
CA SER A 189 5.38 -16.57 2.62
C SER A 189 4.73 -15.43 3.41
N THR A 190 5.34 -15.03 4.55
CA THR A 190 4.91 -13.83 5.28
C THR A 190 5.06 -12.62 4.36
N SER A 191 3.93 -12.02 3.99
CA SER A 191 3.86 -10.99 2.96
C SER A 191 3.28 -9.70 3.53
N THR A 192 4.09 -8.66 3.56
CA THR A 192 3.73 -7.37 4.15
C THR A 192 3.87 -6.26 3.12
N PHE A 193 2.82 -5.47 2.96
CA PHE A 193 2.86 -4.23 2.20
C PHE A 193 2.64 -3.06 3.16
N ASN A 194 3.57 -2.11 3.21
CA ASN A 194 3.49 -0.93 4.06
C ASN A 194 3.24 0.30 3.18
N PHE A 195 2.07 0.91 3.34
CA PHE A 195 1.74 2.23 2.81
C PHE A 195 2.19 3.29 3.80
N ASP A 196 3.05 4.22 3.39
CA ASP A 196 3.54 5.28 4.28
C ASP A 196 3.86 6.56 3.50
N GLY A 197 2.96 6.97 2.61
CA GLY A 197 3.05 8.24 1.86
C GLY A 197 3.38 8.11 0.37
N GLY A 198 3.81 6.95 -0.12
CA GLY A 198 4.01 6.70 -1.55
C GLY A 198 2.72 6.33 -2.30
N THR A 199 2.75 6.46 -3.63
CA THR A 199 1.59 6.23 -4.50
C THR A 199 1.60 4.83 -5.11
N LEU A 200 0.56 4.04 -4.86
CA LEU A 200 0.30 2.80 -5.57
C LEU A 200 -0.61 3.10 -6.77
N ARG A 201 -0.08 2.95 -7.98
CA ARG A 201 -0.78 3.24 -9.23
C ARG A 201 -1.16 1.97 -9.98
N ALA A 202 -2.38 1.92 -10.50
CA ALA A 202 -2.85 0.81 -11.32
C ALA A 202 -2.39 0.93 -12.78
N ARG A 203 -1.94 -0.19 -13.37
CA ARG A 203 -1.59 -0.26 -14.79
C ARG A 203 -2.78 -0.57 -15.68
N PHE A 204 -3.68 -1.44 -15.22
CA PHE A 204 -4.85 -1.92 -15.94
C PHE A 204 -5.99 -2.18 -14.96
N ALA A 205 -7.22 -2.23 -15.48
CA ALA A 205 -8.37 -2.64 -14.69
C ALA A 205 -8.15 -4.05 -14.11
N SER A 206 -8.54 -4.26 -12.86
CA SER A 206 -8.30 -5.53 -12.17
C SER A 206 -9.26 -5.74 -11.01
N THR A 207 -10.04 -6.81 -11.05
CA THR A 207 -10.95 -7.21 -9.95
C THR A 207 -10.21 -7.92 -8.81
N THR A 208 -8.91 -8.16 -8.95
CA THR A 208 -8.04 -8.78 -7.95
C THR A 208 -6.73 -8.02 -7.85
N PHE A 209 -6.81 -6.70 -7.74
CA PHE A 209 -5.63 -5.82 -7.82
C PHE A 209 -4.67 -6.05 -6.65
N MET A 210 -5.18 -6.21 -5.43
CA MET A 210 -4.40 -6.60 -4.26
C MET A 210 -5.19 -7.58 -3.39
N THR A 211 -4.59 -8.75 -3.12
CA THR A 211 -5.27 -9.84 -2.39
C THR A 211 -4.29 -10.81 -1.71
N GLY A 212 -4.76 -11.43 -0.62
CA GLY A 212 -4.17 -12.61 0.01
C GLY A 212 -2.91 -12.38 0.84
N LEU A 213 -2.44 -11.13 0.98
CA LEU A 213 -1.26 -10.80 1.76
C LEU A 213 -1.48 -11.09 3.24
N THR A 214 -0.39 -11.33 3.96
CA THR A 214 -0.45 -11.48 5.42
C THR A 214 -0.91 -10.17 6.07
N ARG A 215 -0.37 -9.03 5.64
CA ARG A 215 -0.78 -7.70 6.08
C ARG A 215 -0.58 -6.65 4.99
N ALA A 216 -1.51 -5.70 4.90
CA ALA A 216 -1.29 -4.41 4.26
C ALA A 216 -1.49 -3.32 5.31
N ASN A 217 -0.41 -2.69 5.73
CA ASN A 217 -0.41 -1.70 6.81
C ASN A 217 -0.50 -0.29 6.23
N VAL A 218 -1.32 0.55 6.86
CA VAL A 218 -1.41 1.98 6.65
C VAL A 218 -0.62 2.66 7.77
N GLY A 219 0.51 3.27 7.42
CA GLY A 219 1.39 4.02 8.30
C GLY A 219 1.00 5.49 8.42
N ASN A 220 1.83 6.26 9.11
CA ASN A 220 1.59 7.68 9.41
C ASN A 220 1.46 8.53 8.14
N GLY A 221 2.13 8.16 7.04
CA GLY A 221 2.01 8.83 5.74
C GLY A 221 0.78 8.44 4.92
N GLY A 222 0.04 7.41 5.34
CA GLY A 222 -1.18 6.95 4.70
C GLY A 222 -0.98 6.15 3.41
N ALA A 223 -2.08 5.59 2.92
CA ALA A 223 -2.18 4.93 1.62
C ALA A 223 -2.64 5.90 0.54
N ARG A 224 -1.87 6.03 -0.55
CA ARG A 224 -2.29 6.76 -1.74
C ARG A 224 -2.50 5.79 -2.89
N ILE A 225 -3.72 5.75 -3.41
CA ILE A 225 -4.13 4.80 -4.45
C ILE A 225 -4.61 5.56 -5.68
N ASP A 226 -3.77 5.52 -6.72
CA ASP A 226 -4.06 6.09 -8.02
C ASP A 226 -4.62 5.01 -8.96
N THR A 227 -5.92 5.13 -9.26
CA THR A 227 -6.60 4.22 -10.20
C THR A 227 -6.11 4.35 -11.64
N ASN A 228 -5.37 5.40 -11.98
CA ASN A 228 -4.92 5.68 -13.34
C ASN A 228 -6.07 5.70 -14.36
N GLY A 229 -7.27 6.06 -13.91
CA GLY A 229 -8.48 6.12 -14.74
C GLY A 229 -9.16 4.78 -15.02
N VAL A 230 -8.68 3.67 -14.44
CA VAL A 230 -9.27 2.32 -14.60
C VAL A 230 -9.87 1.79 -13.30
N ASP A 231 -10.83 0.87 -13.39
CA ASP A 231 -11.47 0.31 -12.22
C ASP A 231 -10.64 -0.82 -11.60
N ILE A 232 -10.44 -0.78 -10.28
CA ILE A 232 -9.69 -1.78 -9.53
C ILE A 232 -10.41 -2.19 -8.24
N THR A 233 -10.18 -3.44 -7.83
CA THR A 233 -10.67 -3.98 -6.55
C THR A 233 -9.51 -4.40 -5.67
N ILE A 234 -9.54 -3.92 -4.43
CA ILE A 234 -8.65 -4.36 -3.34
C ILE A 234 -9.50 -5.16 -2.36
N SER A 235 -9.32 -6.48 -2.39
CA SER A 235 -9.92 -7.40 -1.42
C SER A 235 -9.04 -7.62 -0.19
N GLN A 236 -7.77 -7.21 -0.26
CA GLN A 236 -6.88 -7.15 0.89
C GLN A 236 -7.39 -6.13 1.92
N ALA A 237 -7.50 -6.54 3.18
CA ALA A 237 -7.75 -5.62 4.28
C ALA A 237 -6.59 -4.61 4.42
N LEU A 238 -6.93 -3.32 4.42
CA LEU A 238 -6.01 -2.22 4.77
C LEU A 238 -6.11 -1.96 6.28
N LEU A 239 -5.02 -2.18 7.00
CA LEU A 239 -5.00 -2.22 8.46
C LEU A 239 -4.19 -1.06 9.02
N HIS A 240 -4.63 -0.49 10.15
CA HIS A 240 -3.79 0.41 10.94
C HIS A 240 -2.44 -0.23 11.26
N SER A 241 -1.36 0.52 11.05
CA SER A 241 -0.03 0.11 11.48
C SER A 241 0.10 0.24 12.98
N ASN A 242 0.42 -0.84 13.67
CA ASN A 242 0.67 -0.88 15.12
C ASN A 242 2.14 -1.17 15.45
N GLY A 243 3.04 -0.88 14.51
CA GLY A 243 4.47 -1.09 14.66
C GLY A 243 5.16 0.03 15.46
N PRO A 244 6.46 -0.13 15.78
CA PRO A 244 7.24 0.93 16.43
C PRO A 244 7.19 2.23 15.62
N GLY A 245 6.89 3.34 16.29
CA GLY A 245 6.77 4.66 15.66
C GLY A 245 5.43 4.95 15.00
N ALA A 246 4.47 4.01 15.06
CA ALA A 246 3.09 4.29 14.66
C ALA A 246 2.43 5.29 15.62
N ASN A 247 1.72 6.25 15.04
CA ASN A 247 0.82 7.13 15.76
C ASN A 247 -0.45 6.37 16.16
N ALA A 248 -1.24 6.91 17.09
CA ALA A 248 -2.57 6.36 17.42
C ALA A 248 -3.52 6.39 16.20
N MET A 249 -3.41 7.46 15.42
CA MET A 249 -4.11 7.62 14.14
C MET A 249 -3.10 7.50 12.99
N ASP A 250 -3.38 6.64 12.01
CA ASP A 250 -2.56 6.58 10.78
C ASP A 250 -2.93 7.68 9.77
N GLY A 251 -2.24 7.70 8.63
CA GLY A 251 -2.48 8.70 7.58
C GLY A 251 -3.68 8.42 6.66
N GLY A 252 -4.42 7.33 6.90
CA GLY A 252 -5.66 7.03 6.19
C GLY A 252 -5.48 6.64 4.73
N LEU A 253 -6.49 6.94 3.92
CA LEU A 253 -6.57 6.57 2.51
C LEU A 253 -6.83 7.78 1.63
N VAL A 254 -6.00 8.01 0.62
CA VAL A 254 -6.26 8.96 -0.46
C VAL A 254 -6.50 8.18 -1.75
N LYS A 255 -7.69 8.40 -2.34
CA LYS A 255 -8.10 7.85 -3.63
C LYS A 255 -7.95 8.90 -4.72
N GLU A 256 -7.19 8.58 -5.76
CA GLU A 256 -6.89 9.47 -6.88
C GLU A 256 -7.39 8.91 -8.23
N SER A 257 -7.41 9.80 -9.23
CA SER A 257 -7.84 9.57 -10.61
C SER A 257 -9.31 9.15 -10.80
N SER A 258 -9.80 9.21 -12.03
CA SER A 258 -11.22 9.07 -12.37
C SER A 258 -11.80 7.66 -12.26
N GLY A 259 -10.97 6.62 -12.09
CA GLY A 259 -11.43 5.23 -11.98
C GLY A 259 -12.13 4.94 -10.66
N THR A 260 -12.80 3.79 -10.58
CA THR A 260 -13.43 3.28 -9.36
C THR A 260 -12.41 2.47 -8.55
N LEU A 261 -12.23 2.82 -7.28
CA LEU A 261 -11.58 1.96 -6.30
C LEU A 261 -12.66 1.23 -5.51
N ILE A 262 -12.65 -0.10 -5.58
CA ILE A 262 -13.55 -0.96 -4.82
C ILE A 262 -12.77 -1.57 -3.65
N LEU A 263 -13.20 -1.28 -2.43
CA LEU A 263 -12.70 -1.92 -1.21
C LEU A 263 -13.69 -3.01 -0.78
N SER A 264 -13.24 -4.26 -0.71
CA SER A 264 -14.09 -5.39 -0.30
C SER A 264 -13.56 -6.15 0.91
N GLY A 265 -12.40 -5.74 1.44
CA GLY A 265 -11.83 -6.25 2.69
C GLY A 265 -12.37 -5.53 3.93
N VAL A 266 -12.05 -6.07 5.11
CA VAL A 266 -12.35 -5.45 6.40
C VAL A 266 -11.23 -4.45 6.71
N ASN A 267 -11.45 -3.17 6.44
CA ASN A 267 -10.42 -2.16 6.62
C ASN A 267 -10.49 -1.56 8.02
N SER A 268 -9.33 -1.43 8.66
CA SER A 268 -9.19 -0.97 10.04
C SER A 268 -8.15 0.14 10.19
N PHE A 269 -7.80 0.83 9.11
CA PHE A 269 -7.02 2.06 9.19
C PHE A 269 -7.83 3.14 9.92
N THR A 270 -7.15 4.01 10.65
CA THR A 270 -7.76 4.98 11.57
C THR A 270 -7.67 6.41 11.08
N GLY A 271 -6.94 6.67 9.99
CA GLY A 271 -6.89 7.97 9.33
C GLY A 271 -8.11 8.26 8.43
N ASP A 272 -8.23 9.51 8.00
CA ASP A 272 -9.28 9.95 7.07
C ASP A 272 -9.23 9.26 5.71
N THR A 273 -10.38 9.14 5.07
CA THR A 273 -10.51 8.74 3.67
C THR A 273 -10.79 9.96 2.79
N VAL A 274 -9.87 10.30 1.91
CA VAL A 274 -10.02 11.41 0.95
C VAL A 274 -10.23 10.87 -0.46
N VAL A 275 -11.39 11.14 -1.06
CA VAL A 275 -11.72 10.79 -2.44
C VAL A 275 -11.51 12.01 -3.33
N ASN A 276 -10.32 12.17 -3.90
CA ASN A 276 -9.99 13.32 -4.73
C ASN A 276 -10.70 13.31 -6.08
N ALA A 277 -10.88 12.13 -6.67
CA ALA A 277 -11.52 11.95 -7.98
C ALA A 277 -12.06 10.52 -8.18
N GLY A 278 -12.94 10.39 -9.17
CA GLY A 278 -13.56 9.11 -9.50
C GLY A 278 -14.50 8.64 -8.39
N ARG A 279 -14.62 7.33 -8.22
CA ARG A 279 -15.50 6.73 -7.22
C ARG A 279 -14.73 5.88 -6.22
N LEU A 280 -15.05 6.03 -4.94
CA LEU A 280 -14.76 5.02 -3.92
C LEU A 280 -16.01 4.17 -3.70
N THR A 281 -15.88 2.85 -3.76
CA THR A 281 -16.95 1.91 -3.44
C THR A 281 -16.54 1.03 -2.29
N LEU A 282 -17.29 1.09 -1.19
CA LEU A 282 -17.25 0.07 -0.15
C LEU A 282 -18.19 -1.06 -0.56
N ALA A 283 -17.64 -2.19 -1.02
CA ALA A 283 -18.43 -3.34 -1.47
C ALA A 283 -19.20 -4.00 -0.32
N SER A 284 -20.19 -4.84 -0.63
CA SER A 284 -21.07 -5.47 0.38
C SER A 284 -20.35 -6.34 1.42
N THR A 285 -19.17 -6.86 1.11
CA THR A 285 -18.31 -7.60 2.06
C THR A 285 -17.28 -6.71 2.75
N GLY A 286 -17.16 -5.47 2.31
CA GLY A 286 -16.20 -4.52 2.82
C GLY A 286 -16.66 -3.88 4.12
N GLN A 287 -15.69 -3.52 4.96
CA GLN A 287 -15.92 -2.72 6.16
C GLN A 287 -15.00 -1.50 6.18
N LEU A 288 -15.48 -0.39 6.72
CA LEU A 288 -14.67 0.75 7.15
C LEU A 288 -14.79 0.94 8.66
N PHE A 289 -13.66 1.15 9.31
CA PHE A 289 -13.57 1.40 10.74
C PHE A 289 -13.52 2.90 11.01
N PHE A 290 -14.29 3.33 12.00
CA PHE A 290 -14.34 4.70 12.48
C PHE A 290 -13.93 4.72 13.95
N ASP A 291 -12.75 5.27 14.22
CA ASP A 291 -12.12 5.31 15.53
C ASP A 291 -12.19 6.71 16.11
N TYR A 292 -12.54 6.81 17.40
CA TYR A 292 -12.52 8.08 18.11
C TYR A 292 -11.14 8.34 18.69
N ASN A 293 -10.38 9.26 18.09
CA ASN A 293 -9.04 9.63 18.53
C ASN A 293 -8.90 11.13 18.69
N GLY A 294 -8.57 11.58 19.91
CA GLY A 294 -8.17 12.96 20.15
C GLY A 294 -9.28 14.01 20.00
N GLY A 295 -10.55 13.60 20.05
CA GLY A 295 -11.70 14.51 20.00
C GLY A 295 -12.56 14.39 18.74
N GLU A 296 -12.10 13.64 17.74
CA GLU A 296 -12.81 13.45 16.48
C GLU A 296 -12.78 11.98 16.05
N PHE A 297 -13.72 11.63 15.16
CA PHE A 297 -13.65 10.40 14.38
C PHE A 297 -12.94 10.69 13.06
N ASN A 298 -12.29 9.69 12.48
CA ASN A 298 -11.94 9.77 11.08
C ASN A 298 -13.18 9.93 10.19
N SER A 299 -12.98 10.49 9.01
CA SER A 299 -14.06 10.92 8.11
C SER A 299 -13.81 10.51 6.67
N ILE A 300 -14.84 10.61 5.84
CA ILE A 300 -14.77 10.49 4.38
C ILE A 300 -15.03 11.87 3.78
N SER A 301 -14.10 12.39 2.99
CA SER A 301 -14.17 13.71 2.38
C SER A 301 -13.60 13.72 0.96
N GLY A 302 -13.72 14.84 0.23
CA GLY A 302 -13.12 15.04 -1.09
C GLY A 302 -14.12 15.49 -2.16
N ALA A 303 -13.66 15.52 -3.42
CA ALA A 303 -14.46 15.95 -4.57
C ALA A 303 -14.98 14.80 -5.44
N GLY A 304 -14.69 13.54 -5.06
CA GLY A 304 -15.13 12.35 -5.76
C GLY A 304 -16.48 11.81 -5.28
N LEU A 305 -16.88 10.69 -5.86
CA LEU A 305 -18.14 10.01 -5.60
C LEU A 305 -17.95 8.90 -4.55
N LEU A 306 -19.00 8.63 -3.78
CA LEU A 306 -19.02 7.55 -2.79
C LEU A 306 -20.13 6.55 -3.09
N THR A 307 -19.85 5.26 -2.93
CA THR A 307 -20.87 4.21 -2.98
C THR A 307 -20.69 3.27 -1.80
N LEU A 308 -21.73 3.18 -0.97
CA LEU A 308 -21.74 2.39 0.26
C LEU A 308 -22.66 1.19 0.09
N GLN A 309 -22.06 0.00 0.03
CA GLN A 309 -22.77 -1.28 0.00
C GLN A 309 -22.42 -2.16 1.19
N GLY A 310 -21.26 -1.93 1.81
CA GLY A 310 -20.76 -2.69 2.96
C GLY A 310 -21.11 -2.07 4.30
N THR A 311 -20.19 -2.23 5.25
CA THR A 311 -20.50 -1.96 6.66
C THR A 311 -19.60 -0.89 7.27
N PHE A 312 -20.17 0.02 8.04
CA PHE A 312 -19.40 0.89 8.93
C PHE A 312 -19.31 0.29 10.34
N LEU A 313 -18.12 0.30 10.94
CA LEU A 313 -17.90 -0.11 12.32
C LEU A 313 -17.43 1.10 13.12
N PHE A 314 -18.19 1.52 14.11
CA PHE A 314 -17.82 2.62 15.00
C PHE A 314 -17.25 2.07 16.31
N ASP A 315 -16.04 2.51 16.67
CA ASP A 315 -15.55 2.42 18.04
C ASP A 315 -15.91 3.71 18.80
N LEU A 316 -16.92 3.60 19.66
CA LEU A 316 -17.40 4.73 20.46
C LEU A 316 -16.64 4.88 21.78
N THR A 317 -15.59 4.09 22.00
CA THR A 317 -14.87 4.07 23.27
C THR A 317 -14.25 5.44 23.55
N GLY A 318 -14.66 6.05 24.66
CA GLY A 318 -14.16 7.37 25.07
C GLY A 318 -14.75 8.55 24.30
N ALA A 319 -15.66 8.33 23.35
CA ALA A 319 -16.31 9.39 22.60
C ALA A 319 -17.19 10.27 23.49
N ALA A 320 -17.00 11.60 23.40
CA ALA A 320 -17.84 12.55 24.13
C ALA A 320 -19.20 12.71 23.45
N ALA A 321 -20.19 13.19 24.20
CA ALA A 321 -21.45 13.60 23.60
C ALA A 321 -21.23 14.77 22.64
N GLY A 322 -21.85 14.70 21.47
CA GLY A 322 -21.62 15.64 20.38
C GLY A 322 -22.08 15.10 19.03
N THR A 323 -21.83 15.88 18.00
CA THR A 323 -22.11 15.54 16.60
C THR A 323 -20.80 15.58 15.82
N TYR A 324 -20.50 14.47 15.15
CA TYR A 324 -19.26 14.23 14.42
C TYR A 324 -19.57 13.99 12.95
N THR A 325 -18.78 14.60 12.08
CA THR A 325 -18.90 14.39 10.63
C THR A 325 -18.16 13.12 10.24
N ILE A 326 -18.89 12.11 9.77
CA ILE A 326 -18.33 10.85 9.27
C ILE A 326 -18.22 10.89 7.76
N ILE A 327 -19.20 11.49 7.09
CA ILE A 327 -19.17 11.77 5.65
C ILE A 327 -19.34 13.27 5.47
N ASP A 328 -18.35 13.91 4.87
CA ASP A 328 -18.36 15.33 4.59
C ASP A 328 -19.47 15.69 3.60
N SER A 329 -20.17 16.79 3.88
CA SER A 329 -21.26 17.33 3.06
C SER A 329 -20.89 17.64 1.60
N SER A 330 -19.61 17.81 1.28
CA SER A 330 -19.11 17.96 -0.09
C SER A 330 -19.25 16.70 -0.93
N ILE A 331 -19.22 15.51 -0.33
CA ILE A 331 -19.43 14.22 -1.00
C ILE A 331 -20.88 13.76 -0.95
N LEU A 332 -21.67 14.21 0.04
CA LEU A 332 -23.05 13.74 0.24
C LEU A 332 -23.97 13.83 -0.99
N PRO A 333 -23.96 14.90 -1.80
CA PRO A 333 -24.80 14.98 -3.01
C PRO A 333 -24.57 13.85 -4.01
N ASP A 334 -23.39 13.23 -3.96
CA ASP A 334 -22.91 12.20 -4.87
C ASP A 334 -22.77 10.82 -4.21
N THR A 335 -23.29 10.68 -2.98
CA THR A 335 -23.22 9.43 -2.23
C THR A 335 -24.38 8.51 -2.61
N THR A 336 -24.07 7.30 -3.07
CA THR A 336 -25.05 6.23 -3.31
C THR A 336 -24.99 5.23 -2.16
N ILE A 337 -26.05 5.11 -1.39
CA ILE A 337 -26.17 4.15 -0.28
C ILE A 337 -27.10 3.02 -0.72
N ALA A 338 -26.60 1.79 -0.73
CA ALA A 338 -27.38 0.62 -1.14
C ALA A 338 -28.16 0.05 0.04
N SER A 339 -29.22 -0.72 -0.24
CA SER A 339 -29.99 -1.43 0.79
C SER A 339 -29.21 -2.48 1.57
N THR A 340 -28.00 -2.84 1.11
CA THR A 340 -27.08 -3.74 1.82
C THR A 340 -26.17 -3.02 2.80
N PHE A 341 -26.12 -1.68 2.75
CA PHE A 341 -25.33 -0.89 3.68
C PHE A 341 -25.79 -1.16 5.12
N ALA A 342 -24.83 -1.22 6.04
CA ALA A 342 -25.09 -1.47 7.44
C ALA A 342 -24.13 -0.75 8.38
N VAL A 343 -24.52 -0.62 9.64
CA VAL A 343 -23.63 -0.28 10.76
C VAL A 343 -23.45 -1.53 11.64
N ALA A 344 -22.20 -1.99 11.81
CA ALA A 344 -21.83 -3.37 12.19
C ALA A 344 -22.00 -3.73 13.66
N ASN A 345 -22.25 -2.77 14.54
CA ASN A 345 -22.29 -3.06 15.97
C ASN A 345 -23.59 -3.83 16.26
N SER A 346 -23.47 -4.97 16.95
CA SER A 346 -24.64 -5.74 17.38
C SER A 346 -25.68 -4.84 18.05
N GLY A 347 -26.89 -4.80 17.52
CA GLY A 347 -28.00 -4.04 18.10
C GLY A 347 -28.21 -2.64 17.53
N TRP A 348 -27.48 -2.21 16.50
CA TRP A 348 -27.88 -1.04 15.73
C TRP A 348 -29.04 -1.38 14.80
N THR A 349 -30.02 -0.48 14.71
CA THR A 349 -31.21 -0.65 13.88
C THR A 349 -31.40 0.56 12.97
N GLU A 350 -31.85 0.31 11.74
CA GLU A 350 -32.10 1.35 10.75
C GLU A 350 -33.59 1.71 10.73
N THR A 351 -33.89 3.00 10.68
CA THR A 351 -35.22 3.52 10.43
C THR A 351 -35.13 4.82 9.64
N SER A 352 -35.61 4.80 8.39
CA SER A 352 -35.68 5.98 7.52
C SER A 352 -34.32 6.68 7.29
N GLY A 353 -33.27 5.91 7.04
CA GLY A 353 -31.91 6.37 6.80
C GLY A 353 -31.17 6.81 8.07
N VAL A 354 -31.66 6.41 9.25
CA VAL A 354 -30.98 6.67 10.53
C VAL A 354 -30.71 5.35 11.22
N TRP A 355 -29.44 5.08 11.46
CA TRP A 355 -28.96 3.96 12.26
C TRP A 355 -28.90 4.40 13.72
N THR A 356 -29.52 3.67 14.64
CA THR A 356 -29.54 3.99 16.08
C THR A 356 -29.00 2.81 16.89
N SER A 357 -28.12 3.08 17.84
CA SER A 357 -27.56 2.07 18.75
C SER A 357 -28.62 1.46 19.67
N ALA A 358 -28.35 0.26 20.20
CA ALA A 358 -29.29 -0.49 21.04
C ALA A 358 -29.73 0.25 22.30
N ASP A 359 -28.87 1.10 22.85
CA ASP A 359 -29.14 1.93 24.04
C ASP A 359 -29.85 3.26 23.69
N GLY A 360 -30.02 3.57 22.40
CA GLY A 360 -30.63 4.80 21.90
C GLY A 360 -29.76 6.05 22.07
N LEU A 361 -28.51 5.91 22.50
CA LEU A 361 -27.63 7.05 22.81
C LEU A 361 -26.83 7.54 21.62
N SER A 362 -26.64 6.70 20.60
CA SER A 362 -25.87 7.05 19.39
C SER A 362 -26.70 6.85 18.14
N SER A 363 -26.53 7.74 17.17
CA SER A 363 -27.18 7.62 15.87
C SER A 363 -26.31 8.11 14.73
N PHE A 364 -26.27 7.37 13.62
CA PHE A 364 -25.65 7.78 12.37
C PHE A 364 -26.74 8.05 11.32
N SER A 365 -26.73 9.23 10.71
CA SER A 365 -27.69 9.59 9.66
C SER A 365 -27.05 9.52 8.28
N GLU A 366 -27.65 8.72 7.41
CA GLU A 366 -27.27 8.59 6.00
C GLU A 366 -27.51 9.86 5.19
N LEU A 367 -28.44 10.71 5.64
CA LEU A 367 -28.83 11.94 4.95
C LEU A 367 -27.76 13.03 5.07
N ASN A 368 -27.15 13.17 6.24
CA ASN A 368 -26.21 14.25 6.53
C ASN A 368 -24.80 13.76 6.88
N GLY A 369 -24.57 12.44 6.88
CA GLY A 369 -23.27 11.85 7.16
C GLY A 369 -22.79 12.05 8.59
N GLN A 370 -23.67 12.37 9.55
CA GLN A 370 -23.28 12.70 10.92
C GLN A 370 -23.53 11.53 11.88
N LEU A 371 -22.56 11.31 12.77
CA LEU A 371 -22.70 10.51 13.98
C LEU A 371 -23.03 11.45 15.15
N THR A 372 -24.16 11.24 15.80
CA THR A 372 -24.54 11.95 17.02
C THR A 372 -24.45 11.01 18.21
N ILE A 373 -23.82 11.48 19.29
CA ILE A 373 -23.71 10.78 20.58
C ILE A 373 -24.35 11.66 21.64
N SER A 374 -25.30 11.11 22.37
CA SER A 374 -26.05 11.79 23.44
C SER A 374 -25.64 11.27 24.80
N VAL A 375 -25.88 12.08 25.84
CA VAL A 375 -25.83 11.59 27.22
C VAL A 375 -27.16 10.92 27.58
N PRO A 376 -27.18 9.86 28.40
CA PRO A 376 -28.44 9.35 28.94
C PRO A 376 -29.15 10.45 29.72
N GLU A 377 -30.42 10.72 29.42
CA GLU A 377 -31.20 11.64 30.23
C GLU A 377 -31.20 11.15 31.69
N PRO A 378 -30.96 12.02 32.70
CA PRO A 378 -31.15 11.62 34.09
C PRO A 378 -32.61 11.21 34.25
N GLY A 379 -32.84 9.92 34.53
CA GLY A 379 -34.19 9.36 34.57
C GLY A 379 -35.12 10.21 35.42
N ALA A 380 -36.40 10.34 35.02
CA ALA A 380 -37.37 11.25 35.65
C ALA A 380 -37.42 11.18 37.19
N ALA A 381 -37.07 10.04 37.79
CA ALA A 381 -36.93 9.87 39.24
C ALA A 381 -35.79 10.69 39.87
N ALA A 382 -34.65 10.87 39.19
CA ALA A 382 -33.54 11.72 39.64
C ALA A 382 -33.90 13.21 39.55
N LEU A 383 -34.63 13.61 38.51
CA LEU A 383 -35.14 14.97 38.37
C LEU A 383 -36.25 15.29 39.40
N LEU A 384 -37.13 14.32 39.68
CA LEU A 384 -38.12 14.44 40.75
C LEU A 384 -37.47 14.47 42.14
N ALA A 385 -36.40 13.71 42.41
CA ALA A 385 -35.71 13.76 43.69
C ALA A 385 -35.04 15.13 43.96
N LEU A 386 -34.48 15.76 42.92
CA LEU A 386 -33.93 17.12 43.00
C LEU A 386 -35.02 18.20 43.12
N GLY A 387 -36.13 18.06 42.40
CA GLY A 387 -37.29 18.95 42.52
C GLY A 387 -38.02 18.84 43.86
N SER A 388 -38.14 17.62 44.41
CA SER A 388 -38.80 17.35 45.70
C SER A 388 -37.98 17.87 46.88
N GLY A 389 -36.64 17.82 46.80
CA GLY A 389 -35.75 18.36 47.81
C GLY A 389 -35.87 19.88 47.95
N LEU A 390 -36.08 20.60 46.85
CA LEU A 390 -36.26 22.07 46.86
C LEU A 390 -37.61 22.48 47.45
N VAL A 391 -38.69 21.75 47.16
CA VAL A 391 -40.04 22.05 47.67
C VAL A 391 -40.15 21.78 49.19
N PHE A 392 -39.48 20.74 49.70
CA PHE A 392 -39.44 20.47 51.15
C PHE A 392 -38.67 21.55 51.94
N LEU A 393 -37.65 22.18 51.35
CA LEU A 393 -36.89 23.25 52.00
C LEU A 393 -37.69 24.57 52.10
N VAL A 394 -38.54 24.87 51.11
CA VAL A 394 -39.38 26.09 51.12
C VAL A 394 -40.59 25.97 52.06
N HIS A 395 -41.07 24.76 52.35
CA HIS A 395 -42.16 24.56 53.33
C HIS A 395 -41.70 24.52 54.80
N ARG A 396 -40.43 24.19 55.07
CA ARG A 396 -39.93 24.15 56.45
C ARG A 396 -39.63 25.53 57.05
N SER A 397 -39.39 26.55 56.22
CA SER A 397 -39.12 27.93 56.67
C SER A 397 -40.36 28.76 57.04
N ARG A 398 -41.58 28.27 56.76
CA ARG A 398 -42.83 28.99 57.10
C ARG A 398 -43.51 28.55 58.41
N ARG A 399 -43.03 27.52 59.12
CA ARG A 399 -43.68 26.98 60.34
C ARG A 399 -43.00 27.37 61.66
N ALA A 400 -41.96 28.20 61.65
CA ALA A 400 -41.23 28.59 62.88
C ALA A 400 -41.59 29.98 63.43
N VAL A 401 -42.72 30.57 63.02
CA VAL A 401 -43.21 31.84 63.58
C VAL A 401 -44.71 31.67 63.91
N LEU A 402 -45.02 31.13 65.09
CA LEU A 402 -46.26 31.35 65.87
C LEU A 402 -46.26 30.44 67.12
N GLY A 403 -46.30 31.05 68.30
CA GLY A 403 -46.30 30.45 69.65
C GLY A 403 -45.05 30.88 70.43
N ALA A 404 -45.00 32.05 71.07
CA ALA A 404 -45.77 32.50 72.25
C ALA A 404 -45.55 31.59 73.47
#